data_AF-A0A842VXC1-F1
#
_entry.id   AF-A0A842VXC1-F1
#
_cell.length_a   1.000
_cell.length_b   1.000
_cell.length_c   1.000
_cell.angle_alpha   90.00
_cell.angle_beta   90.00
_cell.angle_gamma   90.00
#
_symmetry.space_group_name_H-M   'P 1'
#
loop_
_entity.id
_entity.type
_entity.pdbx_description
1 polymer ?
#
loop_
_entity_poly.entity_id
_entity_poly.type
_entity_poly.pdbx_seq_one_letter_code
_entity_poly.pdbx_strand_id
1 'polypeptide(L)'
;MNEFADEIAVIPKPRDMKQNEGFLTFTDKIPVYYSQNSYCPIIDIFQQDISTLFAIPFLKITPILSEKDKRKAPGIHLFEQDELEKEHYKIIVEENVIITASSYVGFLRAFTTLSQMVVKGQKSIKCPKVMIEDYPYAEYRGVLIDVARKPHSIATLKQVIEILRWYKINYLHLHLTDDQAFTFPSGAFPQLITEDQHYTEPELINLVEYARIRGVIIVPEIDLPGHSRAMVQSMPD
;
A
#
# COMPACT_ATOMS: atom_id res chain seq x y z
N MET A 1 -12.69 -28.05 19.52
CA MET A 1 -13.53 -27.21 18.63
C MET A 1 -13.66 -25.89 19.33
N ASN A 2 -12.97 -24.85 18.86
CA ASN A 2 -13.16 -23.50 19.40
C ASN A 2 -14.20 -22.80 18.55
N GLU A 3 -15.34 -22.49 19.16
CA GLU A 3 -16.49 -21.74 18.65
C GLU A 3 -16.21 -20.23 18.59
N PHE A 4 -15.10 -19.82 17.99
CA PHE A 4 -15.04 -18.49 17.38
C PHE A 4 -15.39 -18.73 15.93
N ALA A 5 -16.62 -18.37 15.53
CA ALA A 5 -16.85 -18.08 14.12
C ALA A 5 -15.74 -17.09 13.70
N ASP A 6 -14.96 -17.44 12.68
CA ASP A 6 -13.83 -16.68 12.16
C ASP A 6 -14.26 -15.24 11.81
N GLU A 7 -14.29 -14.36 12.81
CA GLU A 7 -14.72 -12.96 12.66
C GLU A 7 -13.67 -12.21 11.85
N ILE A 8 -14.09 -11.61 10.74
CA ILE A 8 -13.21 -10.86 9.87
C ILE A 8 -12.74 -9.59 10.60
N ALA A 9 -11.46 -9.56 11.00
CA ALA A 9 -10.84 -8.42 11.66
C ALA A 9 -9.97 -7.61 10.68
N VAL A 10 -10.62 -6.76 9.88
CA VAL A 10 -9.93 -5.82 8.98
C VAL A 10 -9.71 -4.48 9.68
N ILE A 11 -8.49 -3.96 9.59
CA ILE A 11 -8.10 -2.65 10.13
C ILE A 11 -7.52 -1.79 8.98
N PRO A 12 -7.99 -0.54 8.79
CA PRO A 12 -9.16 0.07 9.43
C PRO A 12 -10.47 -0.66 9.09
N LYS A 13 -11.46 -0.57 9.99
CA LYS A 13 -12.77 -1.20 9.80
C LYS A 13 -13.44 -0.64 8.53
N PRO A 14 -13.88 -1.50 7.59
CA PRO A 14 -14.62 -1.06 6.41
C PRO A 14 -15.92 -0.34 6.73
N ARG A 15 -16.40 0.52 5.83
CA ARG A 15 -17.68 1.24 5.97
C ARG A 15 -18.89 0.32 6.06
N ASP A 16 -19.03 -0.63 5.13
CA ASP A 16 -20.04 -1.68 5.15
C ASP A 16 -19.38 -3.04 4.96
N MET A 17 -19.79 -4.02 5.75
CA MET A 17 -19.30 -5.39 5.67
C MET A 17 -20.41 -6.36 6.07
N LYS A 18 -20.75 -7.27 5.16
CA LYS A 18 -21.73 -8.34 5.37
C LYS A 18 -21.06 -9.68 5.13
N GLN A 19 -20.79 -10.40 6.21
CA GLN A 19 -20.18 -11.73 6.16
C GLN A 19 -21.26 -12.79 5.98
N ASN A 20 -21.01 -13.72 5.05
CA ASN A 20 -21.83 -14.89 4.80
C ASN A 20 -21.11 -16.13 5.34
N GLU A 21 -21.86 -17.24 5.52
CA GLU A 21 -21.26 -18.50 5.94
C GLU A 21 -20.38 -19.10 4.83
N GLY A 22 -19.22 -19.64 5.22
CA GLY A 22 -18.34 -20.41 4.35
C GLY A 22 -17.16 -19.64 3.77
N PHE A 23 -16.38 -20.33 2.94
CA PHE A 23 -15.12 -19.84 2.39
C PHE A 23 -14.97 -20.20 0.91
N LEU A 24 -14.40 -19.29 0.14
CA LEU A 24 -13.78 -19.59 -1.15
C LEU A 24 -12.35 -20.11 -0.90
N THR A 25 -11.96 -21.23 -1.50
CA THR A 25 -10.65 -21.85 -1.28
C THR A 25 -9.82 -21.89 -2.56
N PHE A 26 -8.58 -21.43 -2.49
CA PHE A 26 -7.59 -21.53 -3.57
C PHE A 26 -6.47 -22.51 -3.18
N THR A 27 -6.22 -23.54 -3.99
CA THR A 27 -5.33 -24.67 -3.64
C THR A 27 -4.02 -24.74 -4.43
N ASP A 28 -3.91 -24.09 -5.59
CA ASP A 28 -2.72 -24.21 -6.45
C ASP A 28 -2.33 -22.85 -7.08
N LYS A 29 -3.19 -22.33 -7.95
CA LYS A 29 -3.01 -21.03 -8.59
C LYS A 29 -4.18 -20.13 -8.28
N ILE A 30 -3.90 -18.84 -8.17
CA ILE A 30 -4.92 -17.79 -8.06
C ILE A 30 -4.86 -16.96 -9.35
N PRO A 31 -5.72 -17.25 -10.34
CA PRO A 31 -5.84 -16.38 -11.49
C PRO A 31 -6.33 -15.00 -11.05
N VAL A 32 -5.65 -13.93 -11.48
CA VAL A 32 -6.11 -12.55 -11.30
C VAL A 32 -6.35 -11.96 -12.68
N TYR A 33 -7.61 -11.71 -13.00
CA TYR A 33 -8.03 -11.13 -14.28
C TYR A 33 -8.13 -9.61 -14.14
N TYR A 34 -7.50 -8.89 -15.08
CA TYR A 34 -7.46 -7.44 -15.07
C TYR A 34 -7.45 -6.87 -16.50
N SER A 35 -7.83 -5.61 -16.64
CA SER A 35 -7.97 -4.88 -17.91
C SER A 35 -6.69 -4.19 -18.38
N GLN A 36 -5.80 -3.78 -17.47
CA GLN A 36 -4.64 -2.95 -17.79
C GLN A 36 -3.36 -3.38 -17.05
N ASN A 37 -2.21 -3.38 -17.76
CA ASN A 37 -0.91 -3.73 -17.17
C ASN A 37 -0.44 -2.79 -16.05
N SER A 38 -1.02 -1.59 -15.95
CA SER A 38 -0.79 -0.67 -14.84
C SER A 38 -1.11 -1.28 -13.47
N TYR A 39 -1.92 -2.34 -13.40
CA TYR A 39 -2.27 -3.04 -12.16
C TYR A 39 -1.31 -4.17 -11.77
N CYS A 40 -0.38 -4.60 -12.64
CA CYS A 40 0.59 -5.66 -12.32
C CYS A 40 1.32 -5.45 -10.99
N PRO A 41 1.79 -4.23 -10.63
CA PRO A 41 2.47 -4.02 -9.36
C PRO A 41 1.59 -4.32 -8.13
N ILE A 42 0.26 -4.15 -8.22
CA ILE A 42 -0.67 -4.51 -7.13
C ILE A 42 -0.70 -6.02 -6.95
N ILE A 43 -0.70 -6.76 -8.06
CA ILE A 43 -0.70 -8.23 -8.08
C ILE A 43 0.60 -8.77 -7.48
N ASP A 44 1.74 -8.16 -7.80
CA ASP A 44 3.04 -8.50 -7.23
C ASP A 44 3.09 -8.24 -5.71
N ILE A 45 2.54 -7.10 -5.26
CA ILE A 45 2.38 -6.79 -3.84
C ILE A 45 1.50 -7.86 -3.16
N PHE A 46 0.38 -8.23 -3.77
CA PHE A 46 -0.50 -9.25 -3.21
C PHE A 46 0.20 -10.61 -3.11
N GLN A 47 0.99 -11.00 -4.13
CA GLN A 47 1.84 -12.20 -4.06
C GLN A 47 2.82 -12.14 -2.90
N GLN A 48 3.46 -10.99 -2.69
CA GLN A 48 4.37 -10.78 -1.58
C GLN A 48 3.64 -10.92 -0.23
N ASP A 49 2.48 -10.27 -0.07
CA ASP A 49 1.67 -10.34 1.16
C ASP A 49 1.30 -11.78 1.49
N ILE A 50 0.75 -12.53 0.53
CA ILE A 50 0.38 -13.94 0.74
C ILE A 50 1.60 -14.79 1.11
N SER A 51 2.73 -14.57 0.45
CA SER A 51 3.96 -15.33 0.70
C SER A 51 4.50 -15.05 2.11
N THR A 52 4.52 -13.78 2.52
CA THR A 52 5.05 -13.33 3.82
C THR A 52 4.11 -13.69 4.97
N LEU A 53 2.81 -13.44 4.86
CA LEU A 53 1.85 -13.67 5.95
C LEU A 53 1.64 -15.16 6.23
N PHE A 54 1.57 -15.99 5.19
CA PHE A 54 1.14 -17.37 5.35
C PHE A 54 2.28 -18.37 5.23
N ALA A 55 3.49 -17.95 4.87
CA ALA A 55 4.62 -18.84 4.59
C ALA A 55 4.23 -19.96 3.60
N ILE A 56 3.44 -19.61 2.57
CA ILE A 56 3.00 -20.49 1.49
C ILE A 56 3.67 -19.99 0.19
N PRO A 57 4.95 -20.27 -0.04
CA PRO A 57 5.67 -19.77 -1.22
C PRO A 57 5.26 -20.48 -2.52
N PHE A 58 4.54 -21.60 -2.44
CA PHE A 58 4.16 -22.39 -3.60
C PHE A 58 2.87 -21.91 -4.28
N LEU A 59 2.03 -21.14 -3.58
CA LEU A 59 0.80 -20.61 -4.15
C LEU A 59 1.15 -19.42 -5.06
N LYS A 60 0.92 -19.60 -6.36
CA LYS A 60 1.28 -18.59 -7.36
C LYS A 60 0.04 -17.87 -7.86
N ILE A 61 0.05 -16.55 -7.72
CA ILE A 61 -0.87 -15.68 -8.43
C ILE A 61 -0.47 -15.65 -9.91
N THR A 62 -1.46 -15.89 -10.76
CA THR A 62 -1.29 -15.91 -12.21
C THR A 62 -1.99 -14.68 -12.79
N PRO A 63 -1.25 -13.61 -13.15
CA PRO A 63 -1.84 -12.45 -13.80
C PRO A 63 -2.35 -12.82 -15.20
N ILE A 64 -3.60 -12.45 -15.50
CA ILE A 64 -4.24 -12.70 -16.80
C ILE A 64 -4.87 -11.40 -17.30
N LEU A 65 -4.21 -10.76 -18.28
CA LEU A 65 -4.78 -9.63 -18.99
C LEU A 65 -6.00 -10.10 -19.81
N SER A 66 -7.17 -9.52 -19.56
CA SER A 66 -8.43 -9.87 -20.23
C SER A 66 -9.36 -8.67 -20.28
N GLU A 67 -9.61 -8.14 -21.49
CA GLU A 67 -10.58 -7.06 -21.72
C GLU A 67 -12.04 -7.55 -21.71
N LYS A 68 -12.26 -8.87 -21.86
CA LYS A 68 -13.61 -9.46 -21.84
C LYS A 68 -14.01 -9.80 -20.41
N ASP A 69 -15.28 -9.53 -20.07
CA ASP A 69 -15.88 -9.96 -18.80
C ASP A 69 -15.84 -11.50 -18.69
N LYS A 70 -15.04 -11.97 -17.73
CA LYS A 70 -14.86 -13.40 -17.42
C LYS A 70 -15.33 -13.74 -16.02
N ARG A 71 -16.35 -13.07 -15.46
CA ARG A 71 -16.90 -13.37 -14.11
C ARG A 71 -17.15 -14.84 -13.79
N LYS A 72 -17.34 -15.70 -14.80
CA LYS A 72 -17.55 -17.15 -14.65
C LYS A 72 -16.27 -17.98 -14.48
N ALA A 73 -15.10 -17.46 -14.85
CA ALA A 73 -13.84 -18.18 -14.70
C ALA A 73 -13.37 -18.14 -13.23
N PRO A 74 -12.89 -19.25 -12.65
CA PRO A 74 -12.37 -19.27 -11.28
C PRO A 74 -11.22 -18.27 -11.08
N GLY A 75 -11.32 -17.38 -10.09
CA GLY A 75 -10.24 -16.44 -9.76
C GLY A 75 -10.68 -15.15 -9.07
N ILE A 76 -9.77 -14.18 -9.08
CA ILE A 76 -10.00 -12.80 -8.67
C ILE A 76 -10.19 -11.96 -9.94
N HIS A 77 -11.23 -11.13 -9.98
CA HIS A 77 -11.58 -10.31 -11.14
C HIS A 77 -11.60 -8.84 -10.76
N LEU A 78 -10.87 -8.01 -11.50
CA LEU A 78 -10.85 -6.56 -11.32
C LEU A 78 -11.77 -5.91 -12.36
N PHE A 79 -12.72 -5.10 -11.89
CA PHE A 79 -13.61 -4.31 -12.74
C PHE A 79 -13.48 -2.83 -12.45
N GLU A 80 -13.21 -2.05 -13.49
CA GLU A 80 -13.24 -0.60 -13.42
C GLU A 80 -14.69 -0.11 -13.40
N GLN A 81 -14.97 0.84 -12.51
CA GLN A 81 -16.26 1.52 -12.44
C GLN A 81 -16.02 3.02 -12.18
N ASP A 82 -16.16 3.82 -13.23
CA ASP A 82 -15.72 5.23 -13.26
C ASP A 82 -16.48 6.14 -12.30
N GLU A 83 -17.70 5.78 -11.88
CA GLU A 83 -18.50 6.62 -10.97
C GLU A 83 -18.03 6.57 -9.51
N LEU A 84 -17.06 5.69 -9.18
CA LEU A 84 -16.53 5.57 -7.83
C LEU A 84 -15.44 6.62 -7.56
N GLU A 85 -15.41 7.14 -6.34
CA GLU A 85 -14.31 8.00 -5.88
C GLU A 85 -12.96 7.26 -5.85
N LYS A 86 -11.86 8.00 -5.89
CA LYS A 86 -10.50 7.47 -6.13
C LYS A 86 -10.09 6.29 -5.23
N GLU A 87 -10.39 6.35 -3.93
CA GLU A 87 -10.05 5.27 -2.98
C GLU A 87 -11.24 4.36 -2.64
N HIS A 88 -12.40 4.56 -3.26
CA HIS A 88 -13.57 3.73 -3.06
C HIS A 88 -13.39 2.39 -3.78
N TYR A 89 -13.66 1.30 -3.07
CA TYR A 89 -13.68 -0.04 -3.64
C TYR A 89 -14.81 -0.90 -3.07
N LYS A 90 -15.16 -1.94 -3.82
CA LYS A 90 -16.08 -3.00 -3.41
C LYS A 90 -15.40 -4.34 -3.56
N ILE A 91 -15.64 -5.26 -2.61
CA ILE A 91 -15.18 -6.65 -2.65
C ILE A 91 -16.39 -7.55 -2.46
N ILE A 92 -16.55 -8.53 -3.35
CA ILE A 92 -17.52 -9.61 -3.20
C ILE A 92 -16.75 -10.92 -3.28
N VAL A 93 -16.88 -11.76 -2.25
CA VAL A 93 -16.29 -13.11 -2.20
C VAL A 93 -17.42 -14.12 -2.15
N GLU A 94 -17.63 -14.83 -3.25
CA GLU A 94 -18.60 -15.93 -3.36
C GLU A 94 -17.95 -17.16 -4.03
N GLU A 95 -18.31 -17.51 -5.27
CA GLU A 95 -17.58 -18.52 -6.07
C GLU A 95 -16.27 -17.95 -6.65
N ASN A 96 -16.19 -16.63 -6.74
CA ASN A 96 -15.04 -15.86 -7.19
C ASN A 96 -14.82 -14.67 -6.24
N VAL A 97 -13.64 -14.05 -6.33
CA VAL A 97 -13.43 -12.72 -5.75
C VAL A 97 -13.67 -11.69 -6.85
N ILE A 98 -14.59 -10.77 -6.63
CA ILE A 98 -14.87 -9.65 -7.53
C ILE A 98 -14.46 -8.38 -6.79
N ILE A 99 -13.55 -7.62 -7.39
CA ILE A 99 -13.12 -6.31 -6.88
C ILE A 99 -13.53 -5.25 -7.89
N THR A 100 -14.20 -4.21 -7.41
CA THR A 100 -14.61 -3.08 -8.23
C THR A 100 -14.03 -1.79 -7.65
N ALA A 101 -13.42 -0.95 -8.49
CA ALA A 101 -12.86 0.35 -8.12
C ALA A 101 -12.73 1.24 -9.37
N SER A 102 -12.54 2.54 -9.20
CA SER A 102 -12.30 3.48 -10.32
C SER A 102 -10.82 3.77 -10.58
N SER A 103 -9.93 3.34 -9.69
CA SER A 103 -8.52 3.74 -9.76
C SER A 103 -7.56 2.68 -9.24
N TYR A 104 -6.28 2.83 -9.60
CA TYR A 104 -5.17 2.05 -9.06
C TYR A 104 -5.18 2.00 -7.52
N VAL A 105 -5.42 3.13 -6.85
CA VAL A 105 -5.39 3.19 -5.38
C VAL A 105 -6.59 2.47 -4.79
N GLY A 106 -7.78 2.58 -5.40
CA GLY A 106 -8.97 1.83 -4.99
C GLY A 106 -8.73 0.32 -5.04
N PHE A 107 -8.19 -0.20 -6.15
CA PHE A 107 -7.79 -1.61 -6.25
C PHE A 107 -6.73 -1.98 -5.21
N LEU A 108 -5.72 -1.14 -5.00
CA LEU A 108 -4.71 -1.39 -3.98
C LEU A 108 -5.32 -1.49 -2.58
N ARG A 109 -6.25 -0.60 -2.19
CA ARG A 109 -6.95 -0.68 -0.89
C ARG A 109 -7.78 -1.95 -0.76
N ALA A 110 -8.42 -2.37 -1.85
CA ALA A 110 -9.17 -3.62 -1.89
C ALA A 110 -8.26 -4.84 -1.65
N PHE A 111 -7.10 -4.89 -2.32
CA PHE A 111 -6.13 -5.96 -2.10
C PHE A 111 -5.55 -5.93 -0.69
N THR A 112 -5.28 -4.75 -0.11
CA THR A 112 -4.88 -4.64 1.30
C THR A 112 -5.93 -5.24 2.23
N THR A 113 -7.21 -4.92 2.02
CA THR A 113 -8.31 -5.53 2.78
C THR A 113 -8.36 -7.04 2.56
N LEU A 114 -8.31 -7.50 1.32
CA LEU A 114 -8.32 -8.93 0.99
C LEU A 114 -7.17 -9.67 1.69
N SER A 115 -5.95 -9.13 1.69
CA SER A 115 -4.80 -9.75 2.37
C SER A 115 -5.02 -9.92 3.87
N GLN A 116 -5.73 -9.00 4.54
CA GLN A 116 -6.04 -9.11 5.97
C GLN A 116 -7.12 -10.17 6.26
N MET A 117 -7.99 -10.45 5.29
CA MET A 117 -9.10 -11.39 5.42
C MET A 117 -8.72 -12.84 5.12
N VAL A 118 -7.64 -13.05 4.37
CA VAL A 118 -7.21 -14.38 3.97
C VAL A 118 -6.82 -15.20 5.19
N VAL A 119 -7.31 -16.44 5.25
CA VAL A 119 -6.99 -17.42 6.28
C VAL A 119 -6.14 -18.53 5.68
N LYS A 120 -5.12 -18.95 6.41
CA LYS A 120 -4.23 -20.05 6.03
C LYS A 120 -4.97 -21.40 6.10
N GLY A 121 -5.00 -22.13 4.99
CA GLY A 121 -5.28 -23.57 4.95
C GLY A 121 -4.00 -24.42 5.02
N GLN A 122 -4.11 -25.75 5.00
CA GLN A 122 -2.93 -26.63 5.04
C GLN A 122 -2.04 -26.47 3.80
N LYS A 123 -2.65 -26.48 2.61
CA LYS A 123 -1.99 -26.24 1.32
C LYS A 123 -2.82 -25.32 0.43
N SER A 124 -3.51 -24.39 1.05
CA SER A 124 -4.46 -23.50 0.40
C SER A 124 -4.55 -22.20 1.15
N ILE A 125 -5.14 -21.20 0.52
CA ILE A 125 -5.69 -20.05 1.22
C ILE A 125 -7.21 -20.11 1.15
N LYS A 126 -7.86 -19.57 2.18
CA LYS A 126 -9.30 -19.46 2.27
C LYS A 126 -9.68 -17.99 2.40
N CYS A 127 -10.61 -17.54 1.58
CA CYS A 127 -11.22 -16.21 1.70
C CYS A 127 -12.64 -16.39 2.25
N PRO A 128 -12.99 -15.78 3.39
CA PRO A 128 -14.35 -15.87 3.91
C PRO A 128 -15.32 -15.22 2.92
N LYS A 129 -16.52 -15.80 2.77
CA LYS A 129 -17.56 -15.24 1.92
C LYS A 129 -18.08 -13.93 2.51
N VAL A 130 -18.03 -12.86 1.73
CA VAL A 130 -18.29 -11.51 2.23
C VAL A 130 -18.72 -10.56 1.11
N MET A 131 -19.43 -9.51 1.48
CA MET A 131 -19.59 -8.29 0.69
C MET A 131 -19.05 -7.10 1.50
N ILE A 132 -18.11 -6.36 0.92
CA ILE A 132 -17.50 -5.16 1.52
C ILE A 132 -17.66 -4.01 0.54
N GLU A 133 -18.08 -2.86 1.06
CA GLU A 133 -18.00 -1.57 0.39
C GLU A 133 -17.28 -0.60 1.31
N ASP A 134 -16.22 0.02 0.82
CA ASP A 134 -15.33 0.82 1.67
C ASP A 134 -14.75 2.02 0.93
N TYR A 135 -14.57 3.10 1.68
CA TYR A 135 -14.03 4.37 1.24
C TYR A 135 -13.58 5.16 2.47
N PRO A 136 -12.52 5.99 2.32
CA PRO A 136 -11.96 6.69 3.46
C PRO A 136 -12.93 7.71 4.06
N TYR A 137 -12.78 7.99 5.35
CA TYR A 137 -13.45 9.14 5.99
C TYR A 137 -12.79 10.46 5.65
N ALA A 138 -11.46 10.49 5.67
CA ALA A 138 -10.66 11.66 5.33
C ALA A 138 -9.75 11.31 4.17
N GLU A 139 -9.68 12.19 3.16
CA GLU A 139 -8.80 12.02 2.01
C GLU A 139 -7.32 12.10 2.40
N TYR A 140 -6.99 12.93 3.40
CA TYR A 140 -5.63 13.09 3.89
C TYR A 140 -5.42 12.30 5.18
N ARG A 141 -4.62 11.25 5.13
CA ARG A 141 -4.22 10.43 6.27
C ARG A 141 -2.70 10.36 6.26
N GLY A 142 -2.08 11.08 7.18
CA GLY A 142 -0.64 11.35 7.15
C GLY A 142 0.11 10.86 8.38
N VAL A 143 1.38 10.52 8.18
CA VAL A 143 2.39 10.36 9.23
C VAL A 143 3.57 11.25 8.90
N LEU A 144 4.07 12.01 9.88
CA LEU A 144 5.31 12.77 9.76
C LEU A 144 6.46 11.96 10.37
N ILE A 145 7.55 11.83 9.61
CA ILE A 145 8.82 11.28 10.08
C ILE A 145 9.88 12.37 9.98
N ASP A 146 10.50 12.62 11.11
CA ASP A 146 11.66 13.51 11.22
C ASP A 146 12.94 12.73 10.96
N VAL A 147 13.60 13.09 9.86
CA VAL A 147 14.89 12.52 9.45
C VAL A 147 16.05 13.50 9.64
N ALA A 148 15.75 14.75 9.99
CA ALA A 148 16.73 15.80 10.24
C ALA A 148 17.34 15.69 11.65
N ARG A 149 16.54 15.40 12.68
CA ARG A 149 17.05 15.25 14.05
C ARG A 149 17.71 13.90 14.27
N LYS A 150 17.20 12.84 13.62
CA LYS A 150 17.76 11.48 13.68
C LYS A 150 17.71 10.82 12.29
N PRO A 151 18.84 10.33 11.77
CA PRO A 151 18.86 9.70 10.46
C PRO A 151 18.10 8.37 10.46
N HIS A 152 17.30 8.16 9.41
CA HIS A 152 16.66 6.89 9.12
C HIS A 152 17.09 6.38 7.74
N SER A 153 17.49 5.11 7.66
CA SER A 153 17.91 4.52 6.38
C SER A 153 16.73 4.45 5.38
N ILE A 154 17.03 4.44 4.08
CA ILE A 154 16.03 4.21 3.03
C ILE A 154 15.28 2.89 3.24
N ALA A 155 15.96 1.84 3.72
CA ALA A 155 15.33 0.57 4.03
C ALA A 155 14.28 0.72 5.15
N THR A 156 14.57 1.51 6.18
CA THR A 156 13.63 1.81 7.27
C THR A 156 12.42 2.61 6.75
N LEU A 157 12.64 3.64 5.92
CA LEU A 157 11.56 4.42 5.33
C LEU A 157 10.64 3.56 4.45
N LYS A 158 11.20 2.59 3.70
CA LYS A 158 10.43 1.59 2.95
C LYS A 158 9.57 0.71 3.86
N GLN A 159 10.07 0.29 5.01
CA GLN A 159 9.28 -0.45 6.01
C GLN A 159 8.14 0.40 6.59
N VAL A 160 8.38 1.69 6.84
CA VAL A 160 7.32 2.62 7.24
C VAL A 160 6.23 2.68 6.18
N ILE A 161 6.60 2.86 4.90
CA ILE A 161 5.65 2.88 3.78
C ILE A 161 4.81 1.59 3.72
N GLU A 162 5.40 0.42 3.98
CA GLU A 162 4.64 -0.84 4.05
C GLU A 162 3.59 -0.81 5.16
N ILE A 163 3.95 -0.33 6.35
CA ILE A 163 3.01 -0.16 7.46
C ILE A 163 1.89 0.81 7.07
N LEU A 164 2.23 1.96 6.47
CA LEU A 164 1.23 2.93 6.03
C LEU A 164 0.25 2.32 5.01
N ARG A 165 0.75 1.54 4.05
CA ARG A 165 -0.08 0.79 3.09
C ARG A 165 -1.07 -0.13 3.80
N TRP A 166 -0.60 -0.95 4.75
CA TRP A 166 -1.45 -1.89 5.50
C TRP A 166 -2.60 -1.20 6.21
N TYR A 167 -2.34 -0.03 6.79
CA TYR A 167 -3.34 0.77 7.50
C TYR A 167 -4.06 1.79 6.62
N LYS A 168 -3.88 1.72 5.29
CA LYS A 168 -4.48 2.63 4.30
C LYS A 168 -4.14 4.12 4.55
N ILE A 169 -3.01 4.42 5.21
CA ILE A 169 -2.47 5.78 5.35
C ILE A 169 -1.77 6.14 4.03
N ASN A 170 -2.05 7.33 3.49
CA ASN A 170 -1.70 7.68 2.11
C ASN A 170 -0.71 8.84 1.98
N TYR A 171 -0.30 9.48 3.09
CA TYR A 171 0.75 10.50 3.09
C TYR A 171 1.86 10.16 4.08
N LEU A 172 3.10 10.21 3.59
CA LEU A 172 4.31 10.21 4.41
C LEU A 172 4.96 11.57 4.28
N HIS A 173 4.87 12.37 5.34
CA HIS A 173 5.52 13.67 5.41
C HIS A 173 6.95 13.45 5.93
N LEU A 174 7.96 13.81 5.14
CA LEU A 174 9.36 13.75 5.53
C LEU A 174 9.84 15.15 5.89
N HIS A 175 10.13 15.37 7.16
CA HIS A 175 10.76 16.58 7.66
C HIS A 175 12.27 16.45 7.46
N LEU A 176 12.78 17.07 6.38
CA LEU A 176 14.12 16.83 5.84
C LEU A 176 15.17 17.81 6.35
N THR A 177 14.77 18.90 7.01
CA THR A 177 15.67 19.98 7.42
C THR A 177 15.33 20.49 8.81
N ASP A 178 16.33 20.72 9.64
CA ASP A 178 16.20 21.39 10.93
C ASP A 178 17.51 22.09 11.34
N ASP A 179 17.57 22.62 12.57
CA ASP A 179 18.75 23.24 13.16
C ASP A 179 19.98 22.32 13.30
N GLN A 180 19.79 21.00 13.24
CA GLN A 180 20.89 20.03 13.37
C GLN A 180 21.36 19.47 12.03
N ALA A 181 20.49 19.37 11.02
CA ALA A 181 20.87 18.83 9.73
C ALA A 181 19.99 19.31 8.57
N PHE A 182 20.60 19.38 7.39
CA PHE A 182 19.93 19.54 6.11
C PHE A 182 20.15 18.26 5.29
N THR A 183 19.12 17.42 5.20
CA THR A 183 19.27 16.05 4.65
C THR A 183 18.89 15.93 3.18
N PHE A 184 18.30 16.97 2.60
CA PHE A 184 17.82 16.97 1.23
C PHE A 184 18.95 17.27 0.21
N PRO A 185 19.14 16.44 -0.83
CA PRO A 185 20.18 16.65 -1.84
C PRO A 185 19.77 17.70 -2.87
N SER A 186 19.92 18.97 -2.55
CA SER A 186 19.66 20.06 -3.50
C SER A 186 20.73 20.13 -4.58
N GLY A 187 20.36 19.86 -5.84
CA GLY A 187 21.27 20.04 -6.97
C GLY A 187 21.68 21.50 -7.21
N ALA A 188 20.83 22.47 -6.83
CA ALA A 188 21.11 23.89 -6.96
C ALA A 188 22.02 24.43 -5.84
N PHE A 189 21.95 23.82 -4.66
CA PHE A 189 22.75 24.21 -3.49
C PHE A 189 23.40 22.99 -2.83
N PRO A 190 24.38 22.33 -3.48
CA PRO A 190 24.98 21.10 -2.97
C PRO A 190 25.66 21.26 -1.60
N GLN A 191 26.16 22.46 -1.29
CA GLN A 191 26.83 22.79 -0.03
C GLN A 191 25.90 22.79 1.18
N LEU A 192 24.57 22.78 1.00
CA LEU A 192 23.64 22.80 2.13
C LEU A 192 23.66 21.50 2.93
N ILE A 193 23.99 20.37 2.30
CA ILE A 193 23.89 19.05 2.93
C ILE A 193 24.75 18.97 4.19
N THR A 194 24.25 18.27 5.20
CA THR A 194 25.08 17.90 6.34
C THR A 194 25.91 16.66 5.98
N GLU A 195 27.23 16.77 6.13
CA GLU A 195 28.16 15.66 5.88
C GLU A 195 27.75 14.42 6.68
N ASP A 196 27.81 13.25 6.05
CA ASP A 196 27.40 11.94 6.60
C ASP A 196 25.92 11.82 7.08
N GLN A 197 25.10 12.86 6.93
CA GLN A 197 23.69 12.88 7.32
C GLN A 197 22.80 13.50 6.24
N HIS A 198 22.79 12.90 5.06
CA HIS A 198 21.93 13.29 3.95
C HIS A 198 21.51 12.08 3.11
N TYR A 199 20.46 12.26 2.31
CA TYR A 199 20.08 11.32 1.27
C TYR A 199 20.67 11.74 -0.06
N THR A 200 20.85 10.77 -0.96
CA THR A 200 21.16 11.05 -2.36
C THR A 200 19.88 11.22 -3.20
N GLU A 201 19.96 11.95 -4.30
CA GLU A 201 18.82 12.12 -5.21
C GLU A 201 18.28 10.76 -5.74
N PRO A 202 19.12 9.81 -6.19
CA PRO A 202 18.63 8.49 -6.59
C PRO A 202 17.93 7.74 -5.46
N GLU A 203 18.38 7.86 -4.22
CA GLU A 203 17.72 7.23 -3.08
C GLU A 203 16.30 7.78 -2.87
N LEU A 204 16.13 9.11 -2.90
CA LEU A 204 14.83 9.74 -2.74
C LEU A 204 13.90 9.45 -3.92
N ILE A 205 14.40 9.47 -5.17
CA ILE A 205 13.62 9.10 -6.36
C ILE A 205 13.11 7.65 -6.24
N ASN A 206 13.99 6.73 -5.86
CA ASN A 206 13.62 5.32 -5.66
C ASN A 206 12.62 5.15 -4.51
N LEU A 207 12.72 5.96 -3.44
CA LEU A 207 11.78 5.95 -2.33
C LEU A 207 10.39 6.47 -2.76
N VAL A 208 10.35 7.55 -3.54
CA VAL A 208 9.10 8.11 -4.10
C VAL A 208 8.40 7.08 -4.99
N GLU A 209 9.13 6.41 -5.88
CA GLU A 209 8.53 5.37 -6.73
C GLU A 209 8.03 4.17 -5.91
N TYR A 210 8.82 3.75 -4.91
CA TYR A 210 8.43 2.68 -3.99
C TYR A 210 7.14 3.02 -3.23
N ALA A 211 6.99 4.27 -2.77
CA ALA A 211 5.80 4.79 -2.11
C ALA A 211 4.60 4.88 -3.07
N ARG A 212 4.82 5.37 -4.29
CA ARG A 212 3.78 5.54 -5.33
C ARG A 212 3.08 4.23 -5.65
N ILE A 213 3.85 3.15 -5.87
CA ILE A 213 3.32 1.81 -6.12
C ILE A 213 2.47 1.30 -4.92
N ARG A 214 2.72 1.81 -3.71
CA ARG A 214 2.01 1.45 -2.47
C ARG A 214 0.92 2.44 -2.10
N GLY A 215 0.57 3.35 -3.01
CA GLY A 215 -0.47 4.35 -2.80
C GLY A 215 -0.15 5.29 -1.64
N VAL A 216 1.13 5.55 -1.40
CA VAL A 216 1.63 6.53 -0.42
C VAL A 216 2.29 7.67 -1.18
N ILE A 217 1.90 8.90 -0.86
CA ILE A 217 2.48 10.12 -1.39
C ILE A 217 3.52 10.62 -0.38
N ILE A 218 4.73 10.91 -0.85
CA ILE A 218 5.76 11.54 -0.03
C ILE A 218 5.60 13.05 -0.13
N VAL A 219 5.49 13.72 1.02
CA VAL A 219 5.48 15.18 1.13
C VAL A 219 6.82 15.60 1.73
N PRO A 220 7.74 16.19 0.96
CA PRO A 220 8.99 16.70 1.50
C PRO A 220 8.75 18.06 2.18
N GLU A 221 9.43 18.30 3.30
CA GLU A 221 9.46 19.59 3.98
C GLU A 221 10.88 20.13 4.10
N ILE A 222 11.02 21.40 3.71
CA ILE A 222 12.14 22.28 4.02
C ILE A 222 11.57 23.36 4.93
N ASP A 223 11.91 23.29 6.22
CA ASP A 223 11.35 24.16 7.26
C ASP A 223 12.03 25.53 7.25
N LEU A 224 11.23 26.59 7.19
CA LEU A 224 11.63 28.00 7.05
C LEU A 224 10.56 28.92 7.67
N PRO A 225 10.93 30.10 8.22
CA PRO A 225 12.29 30.65 8.32
C PRO A 225 13.04 30.21 9.59
N GLY A 226 12.36 29.55 10.53
CA GLY A 226 12.98 28.93 11.71
C GLY A 226 13.67 27.61 11.34
N HIS A 227 14.18 26.88 12.32
CA HIS A 227 14.70 25.52 12.09
C HIS A 227 15.77 25.44 10.98
N SER A 228 16.55 26.51 10.85
CA SER A 228 17.41 26.77 9.68
C SER A 228 18.89 26.91 10.04
N ARG A 229 19.29 26.63 11.29
CA ARG A 229 20.68 26.83 11.70
C ARG A 229 21.68 26.03 10.85
N ALA A 230 21.34 24.80 10.44
CA ALA A 230 22.20 24.02 9.54
C ALA A 230 22.37 24.70 8.17
N MET A 231 21.29 25.27 7.62
CA MET A 231 21.33 26.02 6.37
C MET A 231 22.22 27.27 6.50
N VAL A 232 22.03 28.08 7.56
CA VAL A 232 22.81 29.30 7.80
C VAL A 232 24.28 29.01 8.03
N GLN A 233 24.61 27.90 8.71
CA GLN A 233 26.01 27.50 8.91
C GLN A 233 26.70 27.10 7.60
N SER A 234 25.98 26.38 6.73
CA SER A 234 26.49 25.97 5.42
C SER A 234 26.56 27.13 4.43
N MET A 235 25.60 28.06 4.48
CA MET A 235 25.50 29.23 3.61
C MET A 235 25.01 30.46 4.39
N PRO A 236 25.92 31.29 4.93
CA PRO A 236 25.57 32.45 5.75
C PRO A 236 25.09 33.69 4.99
N ASP A 237 25.37 33.78 3.68
CA ASP A 237 25.03 34.93 2.79
C ASP A 237 23.61 34.82 2.22
#